data_AF-A0A2P4ULN2-F1
#
_entry.id   AF-A0A2P4ULN2-F1
#
_cell.length_a   1.000
_cell.length_b   1.000
_cell.length_c   1.000
_cell.angle_alpha   90.00
_cell.angle_beta   90.00
_cell.angle_gamma   90.00
#
_symmetry.space_group_name_H-M   'P 1'
#
loop_
_entity.id
_entity.type
_entity.pdbx_description
1 polymer ?
#
loop_
_entity_poly.entity_id
_entity_poly.type
_entity_poly.pdbx_seq_one_letter_code
_entity_poly.pdbx_strand_id
1 'polypeptide(L)'
;MALPRSYVSQNCSVARSLEVVGDRWTLLVVRAVFEGHRRFDDFQDDLGIARNVLTDRLTRLCDEGLLRRVRYQERPDRFEYRPTRKCVELWPAMMTLMLWGDRYYAPDGPPRVVAHRGCTGTITSALTCSACGAALGPGDVVSLDGPGA
;
A
#
# COMPACT_ATOMS: atom_id res chain seq x y z
N MET A 1 19.75 -5.37 -3.00
CA MET A 1 20.23 -6.59 -2.31
C MET A 1 19.06 -7.14 -1.52
N ALA A 2 18.43 -8.21 -2.02
CA ALA A 2 17.24 -8.79 -1.40
C ALA A 2 17.58 -9.35 -0.01
N LEU A 3 16.88 -8.89 1.02
CA LEU A 3 17.05 -9.36 2.40
C LEU A 3 16.64 -10.85 2.50
N PRO A 4 17.23 -11.63 3.43
CA PRO A 4 17.01 -13.07 3.55
C PRO A 4 15.56 -13.40 3.95
N ARG A 5 15.01 -14.46 3.34
CA ARG A 5 13.64 -14.97 3.47
C ARG A 5 13.18 -15.01 4.93
N SER A 6 12.24 -14.14 5.31
CA SER A 6 11.69 -14.11 6.67
C SER A 6 10.37 -14.88 6.81
N TYR A 7 10.08 -15.81 5.90
CA TYR A 7 9.03 -16.82 6.08
C TYR A 7 9.40 -18.13 5.37
N VAL A 8 10.55 -18.74 5.73
CA VAL A 8 11.13 -19.91 5.03
C VAL A 8 10.15 -21.09 4.89
N SER A 9 9.19 -21.22 5.80
CA SER A 9 8.17 -22.28 5.81
C SER A 9 6.82 -21.88 5.20
N GLN A 10 6.65 -20.65 4.71
CA GLN A 10 5.38 -20.17 4.17
C GLN A 10 5.45 -20.04 2.65
N ASN A 11 4.87 -21.00 1.93
CA ASN A 11 4.63 -20.87 0.50
C ASN A 11 3.29 -20.16 0.23
N CYS A 12 3.18 -18.89 0.62
CA CYS A 12 1.97 -18.09 0.34
C CYS A 12 2.30 -16.67 -0.13
N SER A 13 1.49 -16.16 -1.06
CA SER A 13 1.69 -14.83 -1.65
C SER A 13 1.49 -13.70 -0.64
N VAL A 14 0.76 -13.94 0.45
CA VAL A 14 0.63 -12.99 1.56
C VAL A 14 1.98 -12.79 2.25
N ALA A 15 2.68 -13.87 2.62
CA ALA A 15 4.00 -13.79 3.25
C ALA A 15 5.00 -13.07 2.34
N ARG A 16 5.03 -13.40 1.05
CA ARG A 16 5.89 -12.71 0.07
C ARG A 16 5.57 -11.22 -0.07
N SER A 17 4.29 -10.86 -0.01
CA SER A 17 3.87 -9.45 -0.02
C SER A 17 4.32 -8.71 1.25
N LEU A 18 4.22 -9.36 2.42
CA LEU A 18 4.65 -8.81 3.70
C LEU A 18 6.17 -8.58 3.76
N GLU A 19 6.97 -9.32 3.00
CA GLU A 19 8.39 -9.02 2.88
C GLU A 19 8.59 -7.60 2.30
N VAL A 20 7.72 -7.15 1.41
CA VAL A 20 7.80 -5.81 0.79
C VAL A 20 7.11 -4.73 1.64
N VAL A 21 5.86 -4.99 2.07
CA VAL A 21 4.99 -3.96 2.67
C VAL A 21 4.71 -4.15 4.16
N GLY A 22 5.21 -5.22 4.77
CA GLY A 22 4.89 -5.60 6.15
C GLY A 22 5.63 -4.81 7.22
N ASP A 23 6.50 -3.86 6.86
CA ASP A 23 7.07 -2.95 7.83
C ASP A 23 6.12 -1.77 8.14
N ARG A 24 6.22 -1.26 9.37
CA ARG A 24 5.34 -0.23 9.92
C ARG A 24 5.20 1.04 9.06
N TRP A 25 6.23 1.42 8.32
CA TRP A 25 6.28 2.72 7.64
C TRP A 25 5.92 2.63 6.16
N THR A 26 6.15 1.49 5.51
CA THR A 26 5.95 1.37 4.06
C THR A 26 4.52 1.70 3.64
N LEU A 27 3.50 1.14 4.29
CA LEU A 27 2.11 1.46 3.94
C LEU A 27 1.74 2.92 4.26
N LEU A 28 2.39 3.56 5.24
CA LEU A 28 2.18 4.98 5.53
C LEU A 28 2.82 5.89 4.47
N VAL A 29 3.99 5.52 3.95
CA VAL A 29 4.61 6.20 2.80
C VAL A 29 3.75 6.03 1.55
N VAL A 30 3.26 4.81 1.29
CA VAL A 30 2.36 4.53 0.16
C VAL A 30 1.05 5.32 0.30
N ARG A 31 0.48 5.40 1.50
CA ARG A 31 -0.69 6.25 1.80
C ARG A 31 -0.43 7.71 1.43
N ALA A 32 0.69 8.28 1.88
CA ALA A 32 1.08 9.65 1.55
C ALA A 32 1.27 9.85 0.03
N VAL A 33 1.78 8.83 -0.70
CA VAL A 33 1.84 8.89 -2.18
C VAL A 33 0.44 9.04 -2.77
N PHE A 34 -0.59 8.36 -2.26
CA PHE A 34 -1.95 8.51 -2.76
C PHE A 34 -2.62 9.83 -2.32
N GLU A 35 -2.14 10.45 -1.25
CA GLU A 35 -2.52 11.80 -0.82
C GLU A 35 -1.84 12.91 -1.65
N GLY A 36 -0.92 12.54 -2.55
CA GLY A 36 -0.28 13.45 -3.48
C GLY A 36 1.13 13.89 -3.09
N HIS A 37 1.70 13.36 -2.00
CA HIS A 37 3.08 13.64 -1.62
C HIS A 37 4.04 13.07 -2.68
N ARG A 38 5.01 13.89 -3.10
CA ARG A 38 5.95 13.52 -4.17
C ARG A 38 7.40 13.79 -3.79
N ARG A 39 7.69 14.72 -2.89
CA ARG A 39 9.06 15.09 -2.52
C ARG A 39 9.40 14.56 -1.13
N PHE A 40 10.69 14.39 -0.87
CA PHE A 40 11.19 13.86 0.40
C PHE A 40 10.66 14.66 1.60
N ASP A 41 10.74 16.00 1.54
CA ASP A 41 10.30 16.86 2.64
C ASP A 41 8.77 16.75 2.85
N ASP A 42 7.98 16.62 1.77
CA ASP A 42 6.52 16.40 1.88
C ASP A 42 6.21 15.12 2.69
N PHE A 43 7.00 14.04 2.53
CA PHE A 43 6.83 12.82 3.31
C PHE A 43 7.33 12.96 4.74
N GLN A 44 8.45 13.67 4.93
CA GLN A 44 9.04 13.87 6.25
C GLN A 44 8.11 14.71 7.14
N ASP A 45 7.51 15.75 6.57
CA ASP A 45 6.61 16.66 7.27
C ASP A 45 5.28 15.97 7.64
N ASP A 46 4.71 15.13 6.76
CA ASP A 46 3.48 14.37 7.04
C ASP A 46 3.70 13.25 8.08
N LEU A 47 4.77 12.47 7.92
CA LEU A 47 4.96 11.24 8.68
C LEU A 47 5.72 11.45 9.99
N GLY A 48 6.51 12.53 10.12
CA GLY A 48 7.36 12.78 11.29
C GLY A 48 8.43 11.73 11.52
N ILE A 49 8.76 10.93 10.51
CA ILE A 49 9.70 9.82 10.64
C ILE A 49 11.14 10.29 10.51
N ALA A 50 12.06 9.58 11.17
CA ALA A 50 13.48 9.87 11.05
C ALA A 50 13.94 9.80 9.58
N ARG A 51 14.73 10.79 9.15
CA ARG A 51 15.13 10.96 7.74
C ARG A 51 15.82 9.72 7.16
N ASN A 52 16.69 9.07 7.93
CA ASN A 52 17.36 7.85 7.52
C ASN A 52 16.38 6.69 7.28
N VAL A 53 15.35 6.55 8.12
CA VAL A 53 14.29 5.56 7.93
C VAL A 53 13.48 5.88 6.68
N LEU A 54 13.11 7.14 6.46
CA LEU A 54 12.41 7.56 5.24
C LEU A 54 13.23 7.27 3.98
N THR A 55 14.53 7.58 4.00
CA THR A 55 15.45 7.29 2.88
C THR A 55 15.48 5.80 2.57
N ASP A 56 15.62 4.94 3.58
CA ASP A 56 15.60 3.49 3.41
C ASP A 56 14.28 3.00 2.80
N ARG A 57 13.14 3.47 3.30
CA ARG A 57 11.82 3.09 2.77
C ARG A 57 11.58 3.53 1.34
N LEU A 58 11.90 4.78 1.01
CA LEU A 58 11.76 5.28 -0.36
C LEU A 58 12.69 4.54 -1.32
N THR A 59 13.90 4.19 -0.87
CA THR A 59 14.86 3.42 -1.67
C THR A 59 14.31 2.02 -1.94
N ARG A 60 13.84 1.33 -0.89
CA ARG A 60 13.24 0.01 -0.99
C ARG A 60 12.01 -0.02 -1.90
N LEU A 61 11.14 0.97 -1.79
CA LEU A 61 9.97 1.12 -2.66
C LEU A 61 10.36 1.36 -4.13
N CYS A 62 11.47 2.05 -4.39
CA CYS A 62 12.02 2.19 -5.74
C CYS A 62 12.62 0.87 -6.25
N ASP A 63 13.41 0.17 -5.42
CA ASP A 63 14.04 -1.11 -5.76
C ASP A 63 13.00 -2.19 -6.08
N GLU A 64 11.89 -2.20 -5.33
CA GLU A 64 10.74 -3.08 -5.55
C GLU A 64 9.84 -2.62 -6.72
N GLY A 65 10.16 -1.51 -7.38
CA GLY A 65 9.41 -0.98 -8.51
C GLY A 65 8.01 -0.48 -8.15
N LEU A 66 7.74 -0.18 -6.89
CA LEU A 66 6.50 0.48 -6.44
C LEU A 66 6.56 1.99 -6.73
N LEU A 67 7.71 2.61 -6.54
CA LEU A 67 7.96 4.00 -6.87
C LEU A 67 9.03 4.12 -7.96
N ARG A 68 9.00 5.24 -8.68
CA ARG A 68 10.11 5.68 -9.53
C ARG A 68 10.61 7.03 -9.06
N ARG A 69 11.92 7.16 -8.90
CA ARG A 69 12.58 8.44 -8.63
C ARG A 69 12.82 9.17 -9.94
N VAL A 70 12.18 10.31 -10.12
CA VAL A 70 12.22 11.11 -11.36
C VAL A 70 12.84 12.46 -11.05
N ARG A 71 13.85 12.87 -11.82
CA ARG A 71 14.39 14.23 -11.76
C ARG A 71 13.41 15.16 -12.46
N TYR A 72 12.99 16.24 -11.79
CA TYR A 72 12.09 17.24 -12.36
C TYR A 72 12.75 18.62 -12.54
N GLN A 73 13.95 18.81 -11.97
CA GLN A 73 14.72 20.04 -12.09
C GLN A 73 16.21 19.70 -12.13
N GLU A 74 16.97 20.44 -12.94
CA GLU A 74 18.40 20.16 -13.16
C GLU A 74 19.36 21.13 -12.47
N ARG A 75 18.90 22.26 -11.95
CA ARG A 75 19.75 23.30 -11.33
C ARG A 75 19.02 24.04 -10.18
N PRO A 76 19.18 23.63 -8.91
CA PRO A 76 19.81 22.39 -8.45
C PRO A 76 18.97 21.15 -8.81
N ASP A 77 19.58 19.97 -8.74
CA ASP A 77 18.90 18.70 -8.94
C ASP A 77 17.76 18.52 -7.94
N ARG A 78 16.55 18.32 -8.45
CA ARG A 78 15.40 17.97 -7.62
C ARG A 78 14.73 16.73 -8.15
N PHE A 79 14.34 15.87 -7.22
CA PHE A 79 13.71 14.59 -7.48
C PHE A 79 12.35 14.52 -6.84
N GLU A 80 11.49 13.74 -7.44
CA GLU A 80 10.21 13.34 -6.91
C GLU A 80 10.02 11.83 -7.07
N TYR A 81 9.15 11.27 -6.23
CA TYR A 81 8.78 9.88 -6.22
C TYR A 81 7.40 9.75 -6.83
N ARG A 82 7.30 9.06 -7.97
CA ARG A 82 6.02 8.82 -8.64
C ARG A 82 5.58 7.37 -8.47
N PRO A 83 4.29 7.09 -8.23
CA PRO A 83 3.80 5.72 -8.18
C PRO A 83 3.93 5.06 -9.56
N THR A 84 4.31 3.78 -9.55
CA THR A 84 4.19 2.92 -10.73
C THR A 84 2.83 2.24 -10.75
N ARG A 85 2.54 1.49 -11.82
CA ARG A 85 1.35 0.63 -11.89
C ARG A 85 1.30 -0.39 -10.73
N LYS A 86 2.44 -0.99 -10.36
CA LYS A 86 2.55 -1.95 -9.25
C LYS A 86 2.08 -1.32 -7.92
N CYS A 87 2.39 -0.04 -7.69
CA CYS A 87 1.94 0.68 -6.50
C CYS A 87 0.46 1.02 -6.56
N VAL A 88 -0.07 1.44 -7.72
CA VAL A 88 -1.52 1.67 -7.89
C VAL A 88 -2.33 0.40 -7.62
N GLU A 89 -1.86 -0.76 -8.07
CA GLU A 89 -2.52 -2.05 -7.84
C GLU A 89 -2.47 -2.51 -6.36
N LEU A 90 -1.61 -1.91 -5.51
CA LEU A 90 -1.59 -2.14 -4.06
C LEU A 90 -2.67 -1.32 -3.31
N TRP A 91 -3.19 -0.25 -3.92
CA TRP A 91 -4.16 0.65 -3.29
C TRP A 91 -5.40 -0.06 -2.71
N PRO A 92 -6.05 -1.02 -3.40
CA PRO A 92 -7.22 -1.70 -2.85
C PRO A 92 -6.92 -2.47 -1.57
N ALA A 93 -5.76 -3.13 -1.48
CA ALA A 93 -5.35 -3.85 -0.27
C ALA A 93 -5.16 -2.88 0.91
N MET A 94 -4.54 -1.72 0.66
CA MET A 94 -4.38 -0.66 1.65
C MET A 94 -5.73 -0.09 2.11
N MET A 95 -6.68 0.11 1.20
CA MET A 95 -8.04 0.58 1.54
C MET A 95 -8.81 -0.43 2.39
N THR A 96 -8.72 -1.72 2.08
CA THR A 96 -9.34 -2.77 2.90
C THR A 96 -8.76 -2.79 4.32
N LEU A 97 -7.44 -2.62 4.45
CA LEU A 97 -6.79 -2.49 5.76
C LEU A 97 -7.24 -1.22 6.51
N MET A 98 -7.38 -0.09 5.81
CA MET A 98 -7.88 1.16 6.38
C MET A 98 -9.31 1.00 6.89
N LEU A 99 -10.23 0.44 6.10
CA LEU A 99 -11.62 0.21 6.50
C LEU A 99 -11.74 -0.75 7.70
N TRP A 100 -10.87 -1.75 7.79
CA TRP A 100 -10.75 -2.59 8.98
C TRP A 100 -10.26 -1.78 10.19
N GLY A 101 -9.23 -0.96 10.00
CA GLY A 101 -8.72 -0.03 11.01
C GLY A 101 -9.80 0.92 11.55
N ASP A 102 -10.56 1.53 10.65
CA ASP A 102 -11.67 2.43 10.95
C ASP A 102 -12.74 1.75 11.81
N ARG A 103 -13.03 0.46 11.55
CA ARG A 103 -14.05 -0.28 12.30
C ARG A 103 -13.64 -0.63 13.72
N TYR A 104 -12.36 -0.93 13.96
CA TYR A 104 -11.91 -1.54 15.21
C TYR A 104 -11.00 -0.66 16.07
N TYR A 105 -10.36 0.35 15.48
CA TYR A 105 -9.32 1.16 16.14
C TYR A 105 -9.57 2.67 16.03
N ALA A 106 -10.73 3.09 15.55
CA ALA A 106 -11.13 4.49 15.45
C ALA A 106 -12.34 4.76 16.36
N PRO A 107 -12.13 4.94 17.68
CA PRO A 107 -13.22 5.06 18.66
C PRO A 107 -14.13 6.27 18.42
N ASP A 108 -13.57 7.35 17.86
CA ASP A 108 -14.29 8.58 17.49
C ASP A 108 -14.77 8.56 16.02
N GLY A 109 -14.70 7.40 15.36
CA GLY A 109 -14.99 7.21 13.94
C GLY A 109 -13.77 7.39 13.02
N PRO A 110 -13.93 7.14 11.70
CA PRO A 110 -12.84 7.14 10.74
C PRO A 110 -12.13 8.51 10.69
N PRO A 111 -10.79 8.57 10.86
CA PRO A 111 -10.06 9.84 10.76
C PRO A 111 -10.04 10.39 9.33
N ARG A 112 -10.28 9.54 8.33
CA ARG A 112 -10.48 9.92 6.93
C ARG A 112 -11.57 9.08 6.28
N VAL A 113 -12.38 9.73 5.45
CA VAL A 113 -13.42 9.07 4.66
C VAL A 113 -13.07 9.18 3.17
N VAL A 114 -13.00 8.03 2.50
CA VAL A 114 -12.75 7.98 1.05
C VAL A 114 -14.09 7.96 0.31
N ALA A 115 -14.50 9.15 -0.13
CA ALA A 115 -15.73 9.35 -0.90
C ALA A 115 -15.51 9.14 -2.40
N HIS A 116 -16.52 8.61 -3.08
CA HIS A 116 -16.55 8.55 -4.53
C HIS A 116 -16.72 9.96 -5.11
N ARG A 117 -15.83 10.34 -6.02
CA ARG A 117 -15.93 11.63 -6.72
C ARG A 117 -17.18 11.64 -7.60
N GLY A 118 -18.10 12.55 -7.33
CA GLY A 118 -19.31 12.74 -8.15
C GLY A 118 -20.57 12.05 -7.62
N CYS A 119 -20.52 11.39 -6.46
CA CYS A 119 -21.73 11.02 -5.71
C CYS A 119 -21.48 11.07 -4.20
N THR A 120 -22.48 10.68 -3.40
CA THR A 120 -22.41 10.66 -1.93
C THR A 120 -21.88 9.34 -1.36
N GLY A 121 -21.56 8.37 -2.21
CA GLY A 121 -21.11 7.04 -1.78
C GLY A 121 -19.67 7.04 -1.28
N THR A 122 -19.33 6.05 -0.47
CA THR A 122 -17.96 5.74 -0.03
C THR A 122 -17.54 4.37 -0.54
N ILE A 123 -16.25 4.08 -0.49
CA ILE A 123 -15.73 2.75 -0.84
C ILE A 123 -16.20 1.68 0.18
N THR A 124 -16.22 0.43 -0.27
CA THR A 124 -16.46 -0.75 0.59
C THR A 124 -15.36 -1.80 0.34
N SER A 125 -15.18 -2.74 1.27
CA SER A 125 -14.18 -3.80 1.17
C SER A 125 -14.73 -5.10 0.55
N ALA A 126 -15.71 -5.02 -0.36
CA ALA A 126 -16.34 -6.20 -0.92
C ALA A 126 -15.39 -6.96 -1.86
N LEU A 127 -15.11 -8.23 -1.55
CA LEU A 127 -14.52 -9.18 -2.49
C LEU A 127 -15.66 -9.81 -3.29
N THR A 128 -15.52 -9.94 -4.61
CA THR A 128 -16.60 -10.42 -5.48
C THR A 128 -16.17 -11.61 -6.34
N CYS A 129 -17.11 -12.51 -6.62
CA CYS A 129 -16.91 -13.60 -7.56
C CYS A 129 -16.81 -13.05 -8.98
N SER A 130 -15.76 -13.42 -9.72
CA SER A 130 -15.57 -12.98 -11.11
C SER A 130 -16.60 -13.54 -12.09
N ALA A 131 -17.30 -14.62 -11.74
CA ALA A 131 -18.28 -15.27 -12.61
C ALA A 131 -19.71 -14.76 -12.39
N CYS A 132 -20.16 -14.62 -11.13
CA CYS A 132 -21.54 -14.22 -10.82
C CYS A 132 -21.67 -12.84 -10.15
N GLY A 133 -20.55 -12.21 -9.77
CA GLY A 133 -20.54 -10.90 -9.11
C GLY A 133 -20.96 -10.92 -7.63
N ALA A 134 -21.29 -12.08 -7.06
CA ALA A 134 -21.68 -12.19 -5.66
C ALA A 134 -20.56 -11.69 -4.73
N ALA A 135 -20.92 -10.96 -3.67
CA ALA A 135 -19.99 -10.62 -2.60
C ALA A 135 -19.65 -11.90 -1.81
N LEU A 136 -18.36 -12.11 -1.55
CA LEU A 136 -17.84 -13.32 -0.93
C LEU A 136 -17.30 -13.01 0.46
N GLY A 137 -17.65 -13.87 1.42
CA GLY A 137 -17.00 -13.98 2.72
C GLY A 137 -16.16 -15.26 2.84
N PRO A 138 -15.51 -15.46 4.00
CA PRO A 138 -14.67 -16.65 4.24
C PRO A 138 -15.41 -18.00 4.10
N GLY A 139 -16.72 -18.04 4.31
CA GLY A 139 -17.54 -19.25 4.17
C GLY A 139 -17.96 -19.57 2.74
N ASP A 140 -17.79 -18.63 1.80
CA ASP A 140 -18.21 -18.76 0.40
C ASP A 140 -17.08 -19.24 -0.51
N VAL A 141 -15.90 -19.52 0.04
CA VAL A 141 -14.68 -19.84 -0.70
C VAL A 141 -14.03 -21.12 -0.19
N VAL A 142 -13.36 -21.83 -1.09
CA VAL A 142 -12.49 -22.95 -0.78
C VAL A 142 -11.07 -22.62 -1.23
N SER A 143 -10.06 -23.03 -0.45
CA SER A 143 -8.66 -22.92 -0.87
C SER A 143 -8.27 -24.17 -1.63
N LEU A 144 -7.81 -23.98 -2.87
CA LEU A 144 -7.28 -25.02 -3.73
C LEU A 144 -5.81 -24.71 -4.03
N ASP A 145 -5.00 -25.74 -4.20
CA ASP A 145 -3.61 -25.57 -4.60
C ASP A 145 -3.53 -24.96 -6.01
N GLY A 146 -2.77 -23.88 -6.13
CA GLY A 146 -2.47 -23.25 -7.40
C GLY A 146 -1.22 -23.86 -8.06
N PRO A 147 -0.87 -23.42 -9.29
CA PRO A 147 0.30 -23.93 -10.02
C PRO A 147 1.66 -23.74 -9.33
N GLY A 148 1.73 -22.94 -8.26
CA GLY A 148 2.96 -22.66 -7.50
C GLY A 148 2.94 -23.16 -6.05
N ALA A 149 1.98 -24.03 -5.70
CA ALA A 149 1.91 -24.69 -4.40
C ALA A 149 3.09 -25.65 -4.19
#